data_AF-A0A957LMS5-F1
#
_entry.id   AF-A0A957LMS5-F1
#
_cell.length_a   1.000
_cell.length_b   1.000
_cell.length_c   1.000
_cell.angle_alpha   90.00
_cell.angle_beta   90.00
_cell.angle_gamma   90.00
#
_symmetry.space_group_name_H-M   'P 1'
#
loop_
_entity.id
_entity.type
_entity.pdbx_description
1 polymer ?
#
loop_
_entity_poly.entity_id
_entity_poly.type
_entity_poly.pdbx_seq_one_letter_code
_entity_poly.pdbx_strand_id
1 'polypeptide(L)'
;MTLYNARDEARPPEPWENNMNERQLKALEYVQRNGSISNGDYRQLCQHVGPETLRLDLSDLVNKGVLLKIGDKRGTRYILK
;
A
#
# COMPACT_ATOMS: atom_id res chain seq x y z
N MET A 1 33.04 -16.29 -7.62
CA MET A 1 31.69 -16.75 -7.27
C MET A 1 30.84 -15.51 -7.05
N THR A 2 29.83 -15.30 -7.90
CA THR A 2 29.02 -14.08 -7.89
C THR A 2 28.24 -13.99 -6.58
N LEU A 3 28.62 -13.01 -5.75
CA LEU A 3 27.93 -12.70 -4.51
C LEU A 3 26.50 -12.27 -4.84
N TYR A 4 25.53 -12.97 -4.29
CA TYR A 4 24.13 -12.58 -4.37
C TYR A 4 23.98 -11.23 -3.69
N ASN A 5 23.54 -10.26 -4.50
CA ASN A 5 23.20 -8.90 -4.14
C ASN A 5 22.51 -8.87 -2.77
N ALA A 6 23.14 -8.21 -1.80
CA ALA A 6 22.56 -7.90 -0.50
C ALA A 6 21.25 -7.14 -0.74
N ARG A 7 20.11 -7.85 -0.70
CA ARG A 7 18.76 -7.25 -0.70
C ARG A 7 18.39 -6.79 0.71
N ASP A 8 19.37 -6.25 1.43
CA ASP A 8 19.24 -5.68 2.76
C ASP A 8 19.88 -4.29 2.73
N GLU A 9 19.46 -3.48 1.76
CA GLU A 9 19.51 -2.04 1.94
C GLU A 9 18.39 -1.73 2.92
N ALA A 10 18.78 -1.38 4.14
CA ALA A 10 17.94 -0.70 5.10
C ALA A 10 17.05 0.30 4.35
N ARG A 11 15.78 -0.08 4.13
CA ARG A 11 14.80 0.82 3.54
C ARG A 11 14.83 2.04 4.45
N PRO A 12 15.23 3.24 3.98
CA PRO A 12 15.15 4.42 4.83
C PRO A 12 13.74 4.44 5.40
N PRO A 13 13.54 4.72 6.71
CA PRO A 13 12.19 4.81 7.25
C PRO A 13 11.48 5.82 6.37
N GLU A 14 10.54 5.33 5.60
CA GLU A 14 10.09 6.11 4.48
C GLU A 14 9.35 7.31 5.09
N PRO A 15 9.50 8.53 4.55
CA PRO A 15 9.03 9.75 5.21
C PRO A 15 7.53 9.76 5.52
N TRP A 16 6.78 8.80 4.96
CA TRP A 16 5.38 8.55 5.24
C TRP A 16 5.09 7.84 6.57
N GLU A 17 6.04 7.12 7.20
CA GLU A 17 5.80 6.38 8.45
C GLU A 17 5.37 7.27 9.62
N ASN A 18 5.85 8.53 9.65
CA ASN A 18 5.45 9.50 10.67
C ASN A 18 4.10 10.19 10.38
N ASN A 19 3.51 9.98 9.19
CA ASN A 19 2.28 10.67 8.76
C ASN A 19 1.19 9.70 8.27
N MET A 20 1.21 8.44 8.71
CA MET A 20 0.20 7.46 8.36
C MET A 20 -0.85 7.29 9.46
N ASN A 21 -2.11 7.31 9.05
CA ASN A 21 -3.24 6.96 9.92
C ASN A 21 -3.25 5.44 10.19
N GLU A 22 -3.84 4.99 11.30
CA GLU A 22 -3.99 3.56 11.64
C GLU A 22 -4.64 2.74 10.50
N ARG A 23 -5.51 3.37 9.71
CA ARG A 23 -6.15 2.79 8.52
C ARG A 23 -5.14 2.48 7.42
N GLN A 24 -4.24 3.42 7.16
CA GLN A 24 -3.18 3.28 6.16
C GLN A 24 -2.18 2.20 6.57
N LEU A 25 -1.88 2.10 7.87
CA LEU A 25 -1.03 1.04 8.42
C LEU A 25 -1.64 -0.35 8.18
N LYS A 26 -2.95 -0.50 8.40
CA LYS A 26 -3.67 -1.73 8.07
C LYS A 26 -3.64 -2.05 6.58
N ALA A 27 -3.77 -1.03 5.73
CA ALA A 27 -3.63 -1.17 4.28
C ALA A 27 -2.27 -1.78 3.92
N LEU A 28 -1.20 -1.19 4.47
CA LEU A 28 0.17 -1.64 4.28
C LEU A 28 0.39 -3.06 4.74
N GLU A 29 -0.06 -3.38 5.95
CA GLU A 29 0.10 -4.72 6.52
C GLU A 29 -0.62 -5.77 5.65
N TYR A 30 -1.80 -5.42 5.12
CA TYR A 30 -2.51 -6.28 4.19
C TYR A 30 -1.75 -6.44 2.86
N VAL A 31 -1.25 -5.35 2.27
CA VAL A 31 -0.45 -5.40 1.03
C VAL A 31 0.84 -6.18 1.24
N GLN A 32 1.47 -6.06 2.40
CA GLN A 32 2.71 -6.76 2.71
C GLN A 32 2.48 -8.26 2.90
N ARG A 33 1.35 -8.66 3.50
CA ARG A 33 0.96 -10.07 3.63
C ARG A 33 0.44 -10.69 2.33
N ASN A 34 -0.36 -9.96 1.57
CA ASN A 34 -1.09 -10.47 0.40
C ASN A 34 -0.39 -10.12 -0.94
N GLY A 35 0.65 -9.29 -0.90
CA GLY A 35 1.39 -8.76 -2.05
C GLY A 35 0.67 -7.64 -2.82
N SER A 36 -0.66 -7.59 -2.74
CA SER A 36 -1.48 -6.55 -3.37
C SER A 36 -2.79 -6.35 -2.62
N ILE A 37 -3.32 -5.13 -2.68
CA ILE A 37 -4.64 -4.78 -2.16
C ILE A 37 -5.52 -4.23 -3.27
N SER A 38 -6.80 -4.61 -3.29
CA SER A 38 -7.79 -4.00 -4.14
C SER A 38 -8.65 -3.04 -3.33
N ASN A 39 -9.37 -2.12 -3.99
CA ASN A 39 -10.32 -1.26 -3.29
C ASN A 39 -11.41 -2.07 -2.53
N GLY A 40 -11.75 -3.27 -3.03
CA GLY A 40 -12.66 -4.19 -2.35
C GLY A 40 -12.09 -4.77 -1.05
N ASP A 41 -10.86 -5.27 -1.09
CA ASP A 41 -10.15 -5.79 0.09
C ASP A 41 -9.96 -4.69 1.13
N TYR A 42 -9.58 -3.48 0.68
CA TYR A 42 -9.40 -2.36 1.59
C TYR A 42 -10.71 -1.95 2.28
N ARG A 43 -11.83 -1.99 1.54
CA ARG A 43 -13.16 -1.76 2.12
C ARG A 43 -13.56 -2.86 3.12
N GLN A 44 -13.21 -4.11 2.86
CA GLN A 44 -13.45 -5.22 3.80
C GLN A 44 -12.64 -5.05 5.08
N LEU A 45 -11.37 -4.64 4.95
CA LEU A 45 -10.47 -4.39 6.07
C LEU A 45 -10.93 -3.19 6.93
N CYS A 46 -11.50 -2.19 6.27
CA CYS A 46 -11.92 -0.93 6.86
C CYS A 46 -13.40 -0.65 6.57
N GLN A 47 -14.28 -1.44 7.21
CA GLN A 47 -15.74 -1.26 7.08
C GLN A 47 -16.29 0.02 7.75
N HIS A 48 -15.50 0.67 8.60
CA HIS A 48 -15.91 1.88 9.33
C HIS A 48 -15.76 3.17 8.50
N VAL A 49 -15.15 3.11 7.31
CA VAL A 49 -14.96 4.25 6.40
C VAL A 49 -15.77 4.09 5.13
N GLY A 50 -16.22 5.23 4.60
CA GLY A 50 -16.91 5.29 3.32
C GLY A 50 -15.97 4.95 2.14
N PRO A 51 -16.54 4.48 1.02
CA PRO A 51 -15.79 4.17 -0.20
C PRO A 51 -15.04 5.38 -0.77
N GLU A 52 -15.53 6.59 -0.52
CA GLU A 52 -14.91 7.84 -0.94
C GLU A 52 -13.62 8.12 -0.17
N THR A 53 -13.66 7.97 1.17
CA THR A 53 -12.48 8.10 2.04
C THR A 53 -11.42 7.06 1.70
N LEU A 54 -11.82 5.80 1.47
CA LEU A 54 -10.89 4.71 1.09
C LEU A 54 -10.15 5.02 -0.22
N ARG A 55 -10.84 5.61 -1.20
CA ARG A 55 -10.22 6.00 -2.48
C ARG A 55 -9.25 7.17 -2.32
N LEU A 56 -9.62 8.17 -1.52
CA LEU A 56 -8.74 9.31 -1.21
C LEU A 56 -7.49 8.83 -0.47
N ASP A 57 -7.67 7.97 0.51
CA ASP A 57 -6.59 7.38 1.30
C ASP A 57 -5.63 6.55 0.43
N LEU A 58 -6.14 5.64 -0.41
CA LEU A 58 -5.31 4.92 -1.39
C LEU A 58 -4.62 5.85 -2.39
N SER A 59 -5.28 6.91 -2.83
CA SER A 59 -4.70 7.87 -3.77
C SER A 59 -3.61 8.72 -3.12
N ASP A 60 -3.79 9.10 -1.85
CA ASP A 60 -2.76 9.76 -1.02
C ASP A 60 -1.55 8.84 -0.85
N LEU A 61 -1.76 7.55 -0.57
CA LEU A 61 -0.68 6.56 -0.49
C LEU A 61 0.06 6.35 -1.81
N VAL A 62 -0.65 6.40 -2.94
CA VAL A 62 -0.02 6.35 -4.26
C VAL A 62 0.73 7.64 -4.56
N ASN A 63 0.18 8.80 -4.20
CA ASN A 63 0.81 10.10 -4.40
C ASN A 63 2.08 10.24 -3.56
N LYS A 64 2.05 9.75 -2.31
CA LYS A 64 3.21 9.63 -1.42
C LYS A 64 4.25 8.63 -1.90
N GLY A 65 3.96 7.83 -2.94
CA GLY A 65 4.88 6.85 -3.51
C GLY A 65 4.97 5.54 -2.73
N VAL A 66 4.09 5.33 -1.75
CA VAL A 66 4.03 4.12 -0.91
C VAL A 66 3.45 2.95 -1.70
N LEU A 67 2.32 3.20 -2.35
CA LEU A 67 1.61 2.22 -3.14
C LEU A 67 1.76 2.51 -4.63
N LEU A 68 1.89 1.47 -5.43
CA LEU A 68 1.81 1.56 -6.88
C LEU A 68 0.48 1.00 -7.33
N LYS A 69 -0.33 1.83 -8.01
CA LYS A 69 -1.54 1.38 -8.67
C LYS A 69 -1.19 0.64 -9.97
N ILE A 70 -1.43 -0.66 -10.01
CA ILE A 70 -1.25 -1.54 -11.16
C ILE A 70 -2.63 -1.95 -11.68
N GLY A 71 -3.04 -1.41 -12.83
CA GLY A 71 -4.21 -1.85 -13.58
C GLY A 71 -5.07 -0.72 -14.16
N ASP A 72 -5.72 -1.01 -15.29
CA ASP A 72 -6.50 -0.05 -16.09
C ASP A 72 -8.03 -0.27 -16.02
N LYS A 73 -8.50 -1.50 -15.76
CA LYS A 73 -9.94 -1.86 -15.82
C LYS A 73 -10.51 -2.51 -14.54
N ARG A 74 -10.84 -3.81 -14.56
CA ARG A 74 -11.52 -4.52 -13.45
C ARG A 74 -10.57 -5.19 -12.46
N GLY A 75 -9.26 -5.01 -12.64
CA GLY A 75 -8.20 -5.65 -11.85
C GLY A 75 -7.19 -4.66 -11.28
N THR A 76 -7.63 -3.43 -11.00
CA THR A 76 -6.80 -2.42 -10.35
C THR A 76 -6.37 -2.91 -8.99
N ARG A 77 -5.08 -3.17 -8.86
CA ARG A 77 -4.43 -3.63 -7.64
C ARG A 77 -3.43 -2.57 -7.21
N TYR A 78 -3.24 -2.44 -5.93
CA TYR A 78 -2.24 -1.56 -5.34
C TYR A 78 -1.18 -2.46 -4.72
N ILE A 79 0.05 -2.33 -5.17
CA ILE A 79 1.20 -3.08 -4.65
C ILE A 79 2.07 -2.14 -3.83
N LEU A 80 2.76 -2.68 -2.83
CA LEU A 80 3.78 -1.91 -2.11
C LEU A 80 4.97 -1.71 -3.06
N LYS A 81 5.43 -0.48 -3.20
CA LYS A 81 6.65 -0.19 -3.96
C LYS A 81 7.88 -0.63 -3.18
#